data_AF-A0A920VGQ8-F1
#
_entry.id   AF-A0A920VGQ8-F1
#
_cell.length_a   1.000
_cell.length_b   1.000
_cell.length_c   1.000
_cell.angle_alpha   90.00
_cell.angle_beta   90.00
_cell.angle_gamma   90.00
#
_symmetry.space_group_name_H-M   'P 1'
#
loop_
_entity.id
_entity.type
_entity.pdbx_description
1 polymer ?
#
loop_
_entity_poly.entity_id
_entity_poly.type
_entity_poly.pdbx_seq_one_letter_code
_entity_poly.pdbx_strand_id
1 'polypeptide(L)'
;MAEALFALALLGVHLSRIGEEMILWSTAEFGYGGPLTTLSPRDRHASAEEEPGHRRAGPGGKAGRLIGHLTGLLTTLKGLPLAYNKDLQEDKEPLFDACDTVRLTLLALDGMVSTLELRTDRMAKRLTAHIPGPWIWPSSWSPVVPRSVKPTLW
;
A
#
# COMPACT_ATOMS: atom_id res chain seq x y z
N MET A 1 -11.05 20.66 13.48
CA MET A 1 -10.72 20.54 12.05
C MET A 1 -9.26 20.16 11.82
N ALA A 2 -8.29 20.89 12.41
CA ALA A 2 -6.86 20.54 12.28
C ALA A 2 -6.51 19.10 12.69
N GLU A 3 -7.08 18.61 13.79
CA GLU A 3 -6.89 17.22 14.22
C GLU A 3 -7.42 16.20 13.20
N ALA A 4 -8.57 16.47 12.57
CA ALA A 4 -9.11 15.59 11.53
C ALA A 4 -8.20 15.55 10.29
N LEU A 5 -7.69 16.71 9.85
CA LEU A 5 -6.69 16.76 8.77
C LEU A 5 -5.40 16.04 9.14
N PHE A 6 -4.95 16.14 10.40
CA PHE A 6 -3.79 15.40 10.88
C PHE A 6 -4.02 13.89 10.80
N ALA A 7 -5.17 13.40 11.28
CA ALA A 7 -5.52 11.99 11.19
C ALA A 7 -5.60 11.49 9.73
N LEU A 8 -6.19 12.28 8.83
CA LEU A 8 -6.25 11.96 7.40
C LEU A 8 -4.87 11.96 6.74
N ALA A 9 -4.00 12.92 7.07
CA ALA A 9 -2.64 12.96 6.56
C ALA A 9 -1.81 11.77 7.05
N LEU A 10 -1.93 11.42 8.34
CA LEU A 10 -1.25 10.25 8.92
C LEU A 10 -1.75 8.95 8.26
N LEU A 11 -3.06 8.82 8.05
CA LEU A 11 -3.63 7.70 7.32
C LEU A 11 -3.06 7.63 5.89
N GLY A 12 -2.96 8.77 5.19
CA GLY A 12 -2.32 8.85 3.88
C GLY A 12 -0.88 8.35 3.87
N VAL A 13 -0.09 8.66 4.90
CA VAL A 13 1.28 8.15 5.07
C VAL A 13 1.28 6.63 5.25
N HIS A 14 0.38 6.08 6.07
CA HIS A 14 0.25 4.63 6.24
C HIS A 14 -0.14 3.93 4.93
N LEU A 15 -1.11 4.48 4.20
CA LEU A 15 -1.54 3.96 2.89
C LEU A 15 -0.41 4.02 1.86
N SER A 16 0.42 5.05 1.90
CA SER A 16 1.60 5.14 1.04
C SER A 16 2.61 4.02 1.29
N ARG A 17 2.85 3.67 2.56
CA ARG A 17 3.77 2.57 2.90
C ARG A 17 3.25 1.23 2.41
N ILE A 18 1.95 0.98 2.58
CA ILE A 18 1.30 -0.25 2.09
C ILE A 18 1.35 -0.30 0.56
N GLY A 19 1.07 0.82 -0.12
CA GLY A 19 1.13 0.90 -1.57
C GLY A 19 2.51 0.57 -2.14
N GLU A 20 3.57 1.10 -1.53
CA GLU A 20 4.94 0.79 -1.94
C GLU A 20 5.31 -0.68 -1.70
N GLU A 21 4.88 -1.26 -0.58
CA GLU A 21 5.12 -2.68 -0.31
C GLU A 21 4.45 -3.59 -1.36
N MET A 22 3.21 -3.27 -1.75
CA MET A 22 2.49 -3.99 -2.80
C MET A 22 3.19 -3.87 -4.16
N ILE A 23 3.70 -2.67 -4.47
CA ILE A 23 4.49 -2.44 -5.69
C ILE A 23 5.77 -3.29 -5.65
N LEU A 24 6.49 -3.29 -4.53
CA LEU A 24 7.71 -4.11 -4.36
C LEU A 24 7.43 -5.60 -4.54
N TRP A 25 6.36 -6.13 -3.96
CA TRP A 25 5.98 -7.55 -4.10
C TRP A 25 5.64 -7.95 -5.54
N SER A 26 5.16 -7.00 -6.35
CA SER A 26 4.81 -7.22 -7.76
C SER A 26 6.02 -7.14 -8.72
N THR A 27 7.17 -6.62 -8.27
CA THR A 27 8.36 -6.52 -9.13
C THR A 27 8.89 -7.89 -9.54
N ALA A 28 9.54 -7.98 -10.71
CA ALA A 28 10.11 -9.22 -11.22
C ALA A 28 11.17 -9.83 -10.27
N GLU A 29 11.91 -8.96 -9.56
CA GLU A 29 12.90 -9.35 -8.57
C GLU A 29 12.25 -10.12 -7.43
N PHE A 30 11.20 -9.61 -6.80
CA PHE A 30 10.51 -10.30 -5.71
C PHE A 30 9.56 -11.40 -6.21
N GLY A 31 8.66 -11.05 -7.13
CA GLY A 31 7.70 -11.94 -7.76
C GLY A 31 6.79 -12.68 -6.79
N TYR A 32 6.45 -12.04 -5.66
CA TYR A 32 5.55 -12.59 -4.63
C TYR A 32 4.09 -12.42 -5.01
N GLY A 33 3.74 -11.31 -5.68
CA GLY A 33 2.42 -11.12 -6.27
C GLY A 33 2.34 -11.74 -7.67
N GLY A 34 1.19 -12.32 -8.02
CA GLY A 34 0.78 -12.49 -9.41
C GLY A 34 0.79 -11.14 -10.16
N PRO A 35 0.80 -11.12 -11.50
CA PRO A 35 0.70 -9.86 -12.23
C PRO A 35 -0.59 -9.17 -11.78
N LEU A 36 -0.49 -7.90 -11.35
CA LEU A 36 -1.59 -7.06 -10.87
C LEU A 36 -2.54 -6.74 -12.05
N THR A 37 -3.14 -7.77 -12.60
CA THR A 37 -4.15 -7.72 -13.65
C THR A 37 -5.49 -7.77 -12.94
N THR A 38 -6.46 -7.00 -13.42
CA THR A 38 -7.84 -6.92 -12.89
C THR A 38 -8.11 -5.83 -11.85
N LEU A 39 -7.99 -4.55 -12.24
CA LEU A 39 -8.87 -3.53 -11.65
C LEU A 39 -10.20 -3.40 -12.43
N SER A 40 -10.36 -4.11 -13.56
CA SER A 40 -11.63 -4.26 -14.28
C SER A 40 -11.65 -5.54 -15.13
N PRO A 41 -12.82 -6.21 -15.32
CA PRO A 41 -12.99 -7.28 -16.30
C PRO A 41 -12.61 -6.89 -17.74
N ARG A 42 -12.57 -5.59 -18.04
CA ARG A 42 -12.19 -5.02 -19.35
C ARG A 42 -10.68 -4.99 -19.59
N ASP A 43 -9.88 -5.19 -18.53
CA ASP A 43 -8.41 -5.14 -18.60
C ASP A 43 -7.80 -6.54 -18.86
N ARG A 44 -8.62 -7.55 -19.16
CA ARG A 44 -8.13 -8.88 -19.58
C ARG A 44 -7.36 -8.87 -20.91
N HIS A 45 -7.42 -7.77 -21.65
CA HIS A 45 -6.63 -7.53 -22.85
C HIS A 45 -5.52 -6.47 -22.63
N ALA A 46 -5.15 -6.18 -21.38
CA ALA A 46 -4.00 -5.31 -21.12
C ALA A 46 -2.71 -6.05 -21.51
N SER A 47 -2.15 -5.69 -22.65
CA SER A 47 -0.83 -6.12 -23.09
C SER A 47 0.23 -5.72 -22.06
N ALA A 48 1.28 -6.52 -21.90
CA ALA A 48 2.39 -6.26 -20.98
C ALA A 48 3.12 -4.90 -21.22
N GLU A 49 2.81 -4.22 -22.33
CA GLU A 49 3.32 -2.90 -22.73
C GLU A 49 2.55 -1.71 -22.15
N GLU A 50 1.41 -1.90 -21.48
CA GLU A 50 0.77 -0.77 -20.81
C GLU A 50 1.65 -0.25 -19.65
N GLU A 51 2.12 0.98 -19.85
CA GLU A 51 3.02 1.74 -18.98
C GLU A 51 2.75 1.46 -17.49
N PRO A 52 3.70 0.85 -16.76
CA PRO A 52 3.53 0.53 -15.35
C PRO A 52 3.23 1.77 -14.52
N GLY A 53 3.49 3.00 -15.02
CA GLY A 53 3.19 4.27 -14.36
C GLY A 53 1.71 4.53 -14.06
N HIS A 54 0.78 4.19 -14.97
CA HIS A 54 -0.66 4.39 -14.73
C HIS A 54 -1.23 3.35 -13.75
N ARG A 55 -0.67 2.14 -13.78
CA ARG A 55 -0.99 1.05 -12.84
C ARG A 55 -0.28 1.20 -11.48
N ARG A 56 0.84 1.95 -11.44
CA ARG A 56 1.60 2.39 -10.25
C ARG A 56 1.12 3.70 -9.64
N ALA A 57 0.09 4.35 -10.16
CA ALA A 57 -0.61 5.42 -9.46
C ALA A 57 -1.36 4.82 -8.25
N GLY A 58 -0.61 4.20 -7.34
CA GLY A 58 -1.10 3.49 -6.19
C GLY A 58 -1.51 4.45 -5.09
N PRO A 59 -1.97 3.88 -3.96
CA PRO A 59 -2.48 4.64 -2.83
C PRO A 59 -1.54 5.72 -2.26
N GLY A 60 -0.24 5.67 -2.57
CA GLY A 60 0.78 6.57 -2.02
C GLY A 60 0.98 7.91 -2.72
N GLY A 61 0.56 8.06 -3.99
CA GLY A 61 0.84 9.29 -4.75
C GLY A 61 0.16 10.56 -4.22
N LYS A 62 -0.87 10.40 -3.36
CA LYS A 62 -1.68 11.51 -2.85
C LYS A 62 -1.33 11.92 -1.41
N ALA A 63 -0.38 11.24 -0.74
CA ALA A 63 0.00 11.56 0.63
C ALA A 63 0.58 12.99 0.76
N GLY A 64 1.38 13.44 -0.22
CA GLY A 64 1.92 14.80 -0.25
C GLY A 64 0.84 15.89 -0.27
N ARG A 65 -0.29 15.64 -0.94
CA ARG A 65 -1.44 16.57 -0.98
C ARG A 65 -2.08 16.74 0.39
N LEU A 66 -2.27 15.63 1.12
CA LEU A 66 -2.85 15.63 2.47
C LEU A 66 -1.94 16.36 3.48
N ILE A 67 -0.63 16.18 3.37
CA ILE A 67 0.36 16.90 4.19
C ILE A 67 0.34 18.40 3.87
N GLY A 68 0.19 18.76 2.58
CA GLY A 68 0.02 20.14 2.14
C GLY A 68 -1.20 20.81 2.76
N HIS A 69 -2.36 20.14 2.75
CA HIS A 69 -3.60 20.64 3.36
C HIS A 69 -3.47 20.88 4.86
N LEU A 70 -2.85 19.95 5.59
CA LEU A 70 -2.59 20.12 7.02
C LEU A 70 -1.69 21.34 7.28
N THR A 71 -0.60 21.47 6.52
CA THR A 71 0.36 22.57 6.67
C THR A 71 -0.29 23.91 6.33
N GLY A 72 -1.12 23.94 5.29
CA GLY A 72 -1.92 25.10 4.91
C GLY A 72 -2.85 25.54 6.03
N LEU A 73 -3.67 24.63 6.57
CA LEU A 73 -4.59 24.95 7.66
C LEU A 73 -3.84 25.43 8.92
N LEU A 74 -2.76 24.76 9.32
CA LEU A 74 -1.95 25.20 10.47
C LEU A 74 -1.37 26.61 10.26
N THR A 75 -1.01 26.94 9.03
CA THR A 75 -0.52 28.28 8.68
C THR A 75 -1.65 29.32 8.74
N THR A 76 -2.86 28.98 8.26
CA THR A 76 -4.02 29.89 8.39
C THR A 76 -4.36 30.16 9.84
N LEU A 77 -4.26 29.16 10.73
CA LEU A 77 -4.58 29.30 12.15
C LEU A 77 -3.50 30.04 12.95
N LYS A 78 -2.27 30.12 12.42
CA LYS A 78 -1.13 30.70 13.12
C LYS A 78 -1.31 32.21 13.31
N GLY A 79 -1.46 32.63 14.57
CA GLY A 79 -1.49 34.05 14.93
C GLY A 79 -2.84 34.73 14.77
N LEU A 80 -3.94 33.96 14.63
CA LEU A 80 -5.28 34.53 14.65
C LEU A 80 -5.62 35.08 16.05
N PRO A 81 -6.07 36.35 16.17
CA PRO A 81 -6.65 36.85 17.39
C PRO A 81 -8.02 36.19 17.65
N LEU A 82 -8.37 35.97 18.91
CA LEU A 82 -9.70 35.48 19.29
C LEU A 82 -10.75 36.58 19.03
N ALA A 83 -11.99 36.29 18.60
CA ALA A 83 -12.66 35.00 18.40
C ALA A 83 -12.87 34.65 16.91
N TYR A 84 -14.08 34.82 16.35
CA TYR A 84 -14.37 34.47 14.95
C TYR A 84 -13.70 35.45 13.98
N ASN A 85 -12.96 34.92 13.00
CA ASN A 85 -12.40 35.65 11.87
C ASN A 85 -12.87 35.03 10.55
N LYS A 86 -12.96 35.84 9.50
CA LYS A 86 -13.36 35.39 8.16
C LYS A 86 -12.39 34.35 7.58
N ASP A 87 -11.11 34.39 7.98
CA ASP A 87 -10.09 33.43 7.56
C ASP A 87 -10.41 31.99 7.96
N LEU A 88 -11.25 31.78 8.98
CA LEU A 88 -11.75 30.46 9.35
C LEU A 88 -12.68 29.84 8.30
N GLN A 89 -13.02 30.55 7.22
CA GLN A 89 -13.77 29.96 6.11
C GLN A 89 -12.93 29.06 5.22
N GLU A 90 -11.61 29.26 5.22
CA GLU A 90 -10.62 28.47 4.45
C GLU A 90 -10.44 27.04 5.02
N ASP A 91 -11.14 26.69 6.10
CA ASP A 91 -11.05 25.38 6.74
C ASP A 91 -11.76 24.25 5.97
N LYS A 92 -12.76 24.59 5.15
CA LYS A 92 -13.67 23.61 4.53
C LYS A 92 -13.07 22.94 3.31
N GLU A 93 -12.53 23.72 2.39
CA GLU A 93 -11.96 23.22 1.14
C GLU A 93 -10.87 22.15 1.37
N PRO A 94 -9.83 22.39 2.22
CA PRO A 94 -8.80 21.38 2.47
C PRO A 94 -9.35 20.15 3.18
N LEU A 95 -10.35 20.31 4.06
CA LEU A 95 -10.96 19.19 4.76
C LEU A 95 -11.77 18.29 3.83
N PHE A 96 -12.62 18.87 2.98
CA PHE A 96 -13.43 18.09 2.03
C PHE A 96 -12.57 17.39 1.00
N ASP A 97 -11.60 18.08 0.42
CA ASP A 97 -10.70 17.47 -0.55
C ASP A 97 -9.82 16.36 0.07
N ALA A 98 -9.42 16.52 1.34
CA ALA A 98 -8.71 15.46 2.07
C ALA A 98 -9.58 14.22 2.28
N CYS A 99 -10.84 14.39 2.69
CA CYS A 99 -11.81 13.30 2.85
C CYS A 99 -12.05 12.55 1.53
N ASP A 100 -12.28 13.28 0.44
CA ASP A 100 -12.51 12.69 -0.89
C ASP A 100 -11.27 11.94 -1.38
N THR A 101 -10.10 12.53 -1.17
CA THR A 101 -8.81 11.92 -1.51
C THR A 101 -8.62 10.60 -0.76
N VAL A 102 -8.80 10.57 0.55
CA VAL A 102 -8.66 9.36 1.37
C VAL A 102 -9.70 8.31 0.95
N ARG A 103 -10.96 8.70 0.71
CA ARG A 103 -12.02 7.79 0.28
C ARG A 103 -11.67 7.08 -1.02
N LEU A 104 -11.22 7.82 -2.04
CA LEU A 104 -10.80 7.24 -3.32
C LEU A 104 -9.59 6.33 -3.17
N THR A 105 -8.66 6.70 -2.29
CA THR A 105 -7.43 5.95 -2.04
C THR A 105 -7.73 4.62 -1.35
N LEU A 106 -8.66 4.60 -0.39
CA LEU A 106 -9.13 3.39 0.28
C LEU A 106 -9.85 2.44 -0.68
N LEU A 107 -10.70 2.97 -1.57
CA LEU A 107 -11.38 2.15 -2.60
C LEU A 107 -10.38 1.51 -3.57
N ALA A 108 -9.36 2.26 -3.98
CA ALA A 108 -8.30 1.71 -4.82
C ALA A 108 -7.50 0.61 -4.10
N LEU A 109 -7.17 0.82 -2.83
CA LEU A 109 -6.47 -0.18 -2.01
C LEU A 109 -7.32 -1.45 -1.81
N ASP A 110 -8.61 -1.31 -1.53
CA ASP A 110 -9.54 -2.43 -1.39
C ASP A 110 -9.58 -3.28 -2.67
N GLY A 111 -9.68 -2.63 -3.84
CA GLY A 111 -9.56 -3.29 -5.13
C GLY A 111 -8.25 -4.06 -5.27
N MET A 112 -7.11 -3.41 -4.99
CA MET A 112 -5.78 -4.05 -5.07
C MET A 112 -5.63 -5.25 -4.14
N VAL A 113 -6.12 -5.15 -2.90
CA VAL A 113 -6.02 -6.22 -1.90
C VAL A 113 -6.95 -7.39 -2.26
N SER A 114 -8.15 -7.10 -2.77
CA SER A 114 -9.12 -8.12 -3.17
C SER A 114 -8.63 -9.03 -4.31
N THR A 115 -7.77 -8.50 -5.20
CA THR A 115 -7.21 -9.21 -6.34
C THR A 115 -5.78 -9.72 -6.10
N LEU A 116 -5.28 -9.61 -4.86
CA LEU A 116 -3.91 -9.97 -4.54
C LEU A 116 -3.74 -11.50 -4.49
N GLU A 117 -3.09 -12.06 -5.49
CA GLU A 117 -2.66 -13.47 -5.48
C GLU A 117 -1.21 -13.60 -4.99
N LEU A 118 -1.03 -14.23 -3.83
CA LEU A 118 0.29 -14.45 -3.22
C LEU A 118 0.88 -15.81 -3.60
N ARG A 119 2.12 -15.80 -4.12
CA ARG A 119 2.89 -17.01 -4.44
C ARG A 119 3.68 -17.47 -3.21
N THR A 120 2.97 -18.08 -2.26
CA THR A 120 3.50 -18.57 -0.98
C THR A 120 4.72 -19.49 -1.14
N ASP A 121 4.75 -20.31 -2.19
CA ASP A 121 5.89 -21.19 -2.50
C ASP A 121 7.20 -20.42 -2.70
N ARG A 122 7.16 -19.26 -3.37
CA ARG A 122 8.34 -18.43 -3.64
C ARG A 122 8.80 -17.71 -2.37
N MET A 123 7.85 -17.29 -1.54
CA MET A 123 8.13 -16.68 -0.24
C MET A 123 8.82 -17.69 0.69
N ALA A 124 8.31 -18.92 0.78
CA ALA A 124 8.89 -19.99 1.58
C ALA A 124 10.33 -20.34 1.12
N LYS A 125 10.55 -20.46 -0.20
CA LYS A 125 11.89 -20.73 -0.75
C LYS A 125 12.91 -19.66 -0.35
N ARG A 126 12.51 -18.39 -0.34
CA ARG A 126 13.42 -17.30 0.06
C ARG A 126 13.69 -17.24 1.56
N LEU A 127 12.70 -17.61 2.37
CA LEU A 127 12.90 -17.75 3.81
C LEU A 127 13.94 -18.84 4.11
N THR A 128 13.81 -20.02 3.49
CA THR A 128 14.75 -21.13 3.71
C THR A 128 16.16 -20.84 3.17
N ALA A 129 16.29 -20.09 2.08
CA ALA A 129 17.60 -19.72 1.53
C ALA A 129 18.43 -18.82 2.46
N HIS A 130 17.79 -18.09 3.38
CA HIS A 130 18.46 -17.19 4.31
C HIS A 130 18.75 -17.81 5.68
N ILE A 131 18.20 -19.01 5.97
CA ILE A 131 18.49 -19.73 7.22
C ILE A 131 19.76 -20.56 7.02
N PRO A 132 20.87 -20.28 7.74
CA PRO A 132 22.11 -21.02 7.58
C PRO A 132 22.01 -22.40 8.23
N GLY A 133 21.72 -23.44 7.44
CA GLY A 133 21.92 -24.84 7.83
C GLY A 133 21.06 -25.37 8.99
N PRO A 134 21.13 -26.68 9.29
CA PRO A 134 20.17 -27.38 10.16
C PRO A 134 20.49 -27.25 11.66
N TRP A 135 20.99 -26.10 12.12
CA TRP A 135 21.38 -25.92 13.52
C TRP A 135 20.69 -24.68 14.10
N ILE A 136 20.05 -24.85 15.26
CA ILE A 136 19.28 -23.88 16.08
C ILE A 136 17.75 -23.88 15.86
N TRP A 137 17.11 -25.05 15.68
CA TRP A 137 15.69 -25.21 16.01
C TRP A 137 15.49 -26.42 16.94
N PRO A 138 14.79 -26.27 18.08
CA PRO A 138 14.30 -27.42 18.83
C PRO A 138 13.44 -28.30 17.91
N SER A 139 13.58 -29.61 18.02
CA SER A 139 12.87 -30.60 17.16
C SER A 139 11.34 -30.48 17.18
N SER A 140 10.78 -29.71 18.13
CA SER A 140 9.36 -29.39 18.24
C SER A 140 8.89 -28.23 17.34
N TRP A 141 9.79 -27.46 16.72
CA TRP A 141 9.46 -26.23 15.97
C TRP A 141 9.96 -26.25 14.52
N SER A 142 10.29 -27.43 13.97
CA SER A 142 10.60 -27.52 12.54
C SER A 142 9.33 -27.30 11.73
N PRO A 143 9.25 -26.29 10.85
CA PRO A 143 8.14 -26.20 9.90
C PRO A 143 8.18 -27.46 9.04
N VAL A 144 7.04 -28.13 8.92
CA VAL A 144 6.87 -29.30 8.06
C VAL A 144 7.12 -28.85 6.62
N VAL A 145 8.38 -28.97 6.17
CA VAL A 145 8.71 -28.85 4.75
C VAL A 145 7.94 -29.98 4.05
N PRO A 146 7.06 -29.69 3.07
CA PRO A 146 6.41 -30.74 2.31
C PRO A 146 7.52 -31.58 1.66
N ARG A 147 7.63 -32.85 2.08
CA ARG A 147 8.57 -33.79 1.44
C ARG A 147 8.19 -33.87 -0.03
N SER A 148 9.02 -33.30 -0.90
CA SER A 148 8.89 -33.56 -2.33
C SER A 148 9.04 -35.07 -2.55
N VAL A 149 8.03 -35.64 -3.19
CA VAL A 149 8.04 -37.02 -3.68
C VAL A 149 9.24 -37.15 -4.61
N LYS A 150 10.24 -37.94 -4.21
CA LYS A 150 11.32 -38.35 -5.11
C LYS A 150 10.70 -39.25 -6.19
N PRO A 151 10.98 -39.03 -7.49
CA PRO A 151 10.62 -40.01 -8.49
C PRO A 151 11.55 -41.21 -8.28
N THR A 152 10.99 -42.32 -7.81
CA THR A 152 11.64 -43.62 -7.90
C THR A 152 11.77 -43.98 -9.38
N LEU A 153 13.00 -43.91 -9.87
CA LEU A 153 13.46 -44.61 -11.05
C LEU A 153 13.24 -46.12 -10.83
N TRP A 154 12.32 -46.69 -11.61
CA TRP A 154 12.40 -48.03 -12.16
C TRP A 154 12.09 -47.90 -13.65
#